data_AF-A0A7T2DBZ7-F1
#
_entry.id   AF-A0A7T2DBZ7-F1
#
_cell.length_a   1.000
_cell.length_b   1.000
_cell.length_c   1.000
_cell.angle_alpha   90.00
_cell.angle_beta   90.00
_cell.angle_gamma   90.00
#
_symmetry.space_group_name_H-M   'P 1'
#
loop_
_entity.id
_entity.type
_entity.pdbx_description
1 polymer ?
#
loop_
_entity_poly.entity_id
_entity_poly.type
_entity_poly.pdbx_seq_one_letter_code
_entity_poly.pdbx_strand_id
1 'polypeptide(L)'
;MKRLLRLTHPIHLVSGLTIWAVWFVAIYAGLSVACSVAPPDPGRDMLTGINLAVGVATLATTALLLWLSWASVAAGRRAERRRECYFAYLSAGVFLFSAGGTLFVGYPVVFLPPCV
;
A
#
# COMPACT_ATOMS: atom_id res chain seq x y z
N MET A 1 -22.77 -9.97 2.19
CA MET A 1 -21.70 -8.94 2.25
C MET A 1 -21.03 -8.79 3.62
N LYS A 2 -21.76 -8.71 4.76
CA LYS A 2 -21.18 -8.54 6.12
C LYS A 2 -20.13 -9.60 6.53
N ARG A 3 -20.15 -10.80 5.94
CA ARG A 3 -19.19 -11.89 6.23
C ARG A 3 -17.82 -11.68 5.58
N LEU A 4 -17.76 -10.97 4.44
CA LEU A 4 -16.52 -10.68 3.70
C LEU A 4 -15.70 -9.57 4.36
N LEU A 5 -16.35 -8.68 5.11
CA LEU A 5 -15.72 -7.59 5.86
C LEU A 5 -15.14 -8.05 7.21
N ARG A 6 -15.37 -9.30 7.61
CA ARG A 6 -14.73 -9.83 8.82
C ARG A 6 -13.27 -10.09 8.50
N LEU A 7 -12.37 -9.46 9.26
CA LEU A 7 -10.91 -9.60 9.15
C LEU A 7 -10.40 -11.04 9.38
N THR A 8 -11.26 -11.94 9.87
CA THR A 8 -11.02 -13.39 9.99
C THR A 8 -11.35 -14.18 8.72
N HIS A 9 -11.90 -13.52 7.69
CA HIS A 9 -12.26 -14.14 6.42
C HIS A 9 -11.01 -14.35 5.55
N PRO A 10 -10.87 -15.52 4.88
CA PRO A 10 -9.67 -15.84 4.09
C PRO A 10 -9.45 -14.91 2.88
N ILE A 11 -10.44 -14.11 2.48
CA ILE A 11 -10.28 -13.10 1.42
C ILE A 11 -9.20 -12.05 1.77
N HIS A 12 -8.96 -11.83 3.07
CA HIS A 12 -7.92 -10.90 3.50
C HIS A 12 -6.49 -11.40 3.28
N LEU A 13 -6.32 -12.69 2.94
CA LEU A 13 -5.02 -13.24 2.55
C LEU A 13 -4.51 -12.67 1.23
N VAL A 14 -5.42 -12.31 0.33
CA VAL A 14 -5.06 -11.75 -0.99
C VAL A 14 -5.23 -10.24 -1.03
N SER A 15 -6.11 -9.67 -0.19
CA SER A 15 -6.44 -8.24 -0.28
C SER A 15 -5.25 -7.31 -0.04
N GLY A 16 -4.30 -7.68 0.84
CA GLY A 16 -3.11 -6.86 1.08
C GLY A 16 -2.25 -6.73 -0.18
N LEU A 17 -2.01 -7.87 -0.84
CA LEU A 17 -1.27 -7.91 -2.11
C LEU A 17 -2.03 -7.22 -3.23
N THR A 18 -3.36 -7.35 -3.28
CA THR A 18 -4.20 -6.65 -4.27
C THR A 18 -4.14 -5.14 -4.10
N ILE A 19 -4.25 -4.63 -2.88
CA ILE A 19 -4.14 -3.19 -2.58
C ILE A 19 -2.76 -2.69 -3.01
N TRP A 20 -1.71 -3.42 -2.64
CA TRP A 20 -0.34 -3.08 -3.04
C TRP A 20 -0.16 -3.07 -4.55
N ALA A 21 -0.67 -4.07 -5.27
CA ALA A 21 -0.57 -4.16 -6.72
C ALA A 21 -1.32 -3.02 -7.43
N VAL A 22 -2.52 -2.68 -6.96
CA VAL A 22 -3.30 -1.55 -7.50
C VAL A 22 -2.54 -0.24 -7.29
N TRP A 23 -1.99 -0.02 -6.08
CA TRP A 23 -1.16 1.15 -5.80
C TRP A 23 0.09 1.19 -6.69
N PHE A 24 0.79 0.07 -6.85
CA PHE A 24 1.99 -0.05 -7.66
C PHE A 24 1.71 0.34 -9.13
N VAL A 25 0.66 -0.23 -9.72
CA VAL A 25 0.24 0.10 -11.09
C VAL A 25 -0.13 1.58 -11.20
N ALA A 26 -0.88 2.12 -10.23
CA ALA A 26 -1.30 3.52 -10.25
C ALA A 26 -0.11 4.49 -10.19
N ILE A 27 0.89 4.22 -9.34
CA ILE A 27 2.08 5.06 -9.24
C ILE A 27 2.90 5.01 -10.52
N TYR A 28 3.24 3.82 -11.02
CA TYR A 28 4.09 3.68 -12.22
C TYR A 28 3.40 4.22 -13.46
N ALA A 29 2.14 3.85 -13.71
CA ALA A 29 1.39 4.37 -14.85
C ALA A 29 1.17 5.88 -14.73
N GLY A 30 0.85 6.37 -13.52
CA GLY A 30 0.69 7.79 -13.24
C GLY A 30 1.94 8.60 -13.51
N LEU A 31 3.12 8.10 -13.10
CA LEU A 31 4.41 8.70 -13.41
C LEU A 31 4.68 8.75 -14.91
N SER A 32 4.48 7.65 -15.64
CA SER A 32 4.67 7.61 -17.09
C SER A 32 3.79 8.62 -17.84
N VAL A 33 2.53 8.75 -17.43
CA VAL A 33 1.60 9.73 -18.01
C VAL A 33 1.99 11.15 -17.60
N ALA A 34 2.28 11.40 -16.33
CA ALA A 34 2.66 12.73 -15.83
C ALA A 34 3.94 13.24 -16.51
N CYS A 35 4.95 12.38 -16.67
CA CYS A 35 6.20 12.72 -17.34
C CYS A 35 6.03 12.97 -18.84
N SER A 36 5.09 12.30 -19.51
CA SER A 36 4.86 12.52 -20.95
C SER A 36 4.02 13.76 -21.25
N VAL A 37 3.09 14.12 -20.36
CA VAL A 37 2.17 15.27 -20.56
C VAL A 37 2.76 16.57 -20.03
N ALA A 38 3.45 16.53 -18.88
CA ALA A 38 3.97 17.70 -18.20
C ALA A 38 5.37 17.41 -17.64
N PRO A 39 6.40 17.26 -18.51
CA PRO A 39 7.76 17.00 -18.07
C PRO A 39 8.22 18.16 -17.16
N PRO A 40 8.64 17.87 -15.91
CA PRO A 40 9.20 18.88 -15.04
C PRO A 40 10.54 19.36 -15.60
N ASP A 41 10.84 20.64 -15.35
CA ASP A 41 12.11 21.26 -15.75
C ASP A 41 13.30 20.43 -15.19
N PRO A 42 14.28 20.00 -16.01
CA PRO A 42 15.37 19.10 -15.58
C PRO A 42 16.23 19.64 -14.42
N GLY A 43 16.20 20.96 -14.19
CA GLY A 43 16.91 21.62 -13.08
C GLY A 43 16.09 21.75 -11.79
N ARG A 44 14.87 21.20 -11.72
CA ARG A 44 13.97 21.35 -10.57
C ARG A 44 14.28 20.31 -9.49
N ASP A 45 14.46 20.78 -8.26
CA ASP A 45 14.69 19.95 -7.07
C ASP A 45 13.61 18.88 -6.85
N MET A 46 13.92 17.89 -5.99
CA MET A 46 13.06 16.76 -5.59
C MET A 46 11.62 17.13 -5.17
N LEU A 47 11.33 18.39 -4.83
CA LEU A 47 10.02 18.86 -4.40
C LEU A 47 9.14 19.30 -5.59
N THR A 48 8.84 18.35 -6.47
CA THR A 48 7.83 18.55 -7.53
C THR A 48 6.43 18.16 -7.05
N GLY A 49 5.38 18.70 -7.67
CA GLY A 49 4.00 18.28 -7.39
C GLY A 49 3.76 16.79 -7.63
N ILE A 50 4.52 16.19 -8.57
CA ILE A 50 4.51 14.74 -8.84
C ILE A 50 5.06 13.98 -7.63
N ASN A 51 6.25 14.35 -7.14
CA ASN A 51 6.86 13.70 -5.98
C ASN A 51 6.02 13.86 -4.71
N LEU A 52 5.38 15.03 -4.52
CA LEU A 52 4.44 15.24 -3.41
C LEU A 52 3.21 14.33 -3.53
N ALA A 53 2.61 14.22 -4.71
CA ALA A 53 1.45 13.36 -4.95
C ALA A 53 1.80 11.87 -4.72
N VAL A 54 2.95 11.42 -5.24
CA VAL A 54 3.45 10.06 -5.00
C VAL A 54 3.73 9.84 -3.52
N GLY A 55 4.38 10.78 -2.84
CA GLY A 55 4.66 10.71 -1.41
C GLY A 55 3.39 10.58 -0.57
N VAL A 56 2.38 11.40 -0.83
CA VAL A 56 1.07 11.32 -0.16
C VAL A 56 0.38 9.99 -0.44
N ALA A 57 0.35 9.54 -1.70
CA ALA A 57 -0.25 8.25 -2.05
C ALA A 57 0.47 7.07 -1.40
N THR A 58 1.80 7.11 -1.32
CA THR A 58 2.65 6.11 -0.65
C THR A 58 2.32 6.06 0.84
N LEU A 59 2.31 7.22 1.51
CA LEU A 59 2.02 7.32 2.94
C LEU A 59 0.59 6.88 3.26
N ALA A 60 -0.40 7.33 2.48
CA ALA A 60 -1.79 6.96 2.67
C ALA A 60 -2.00 5.45 2.51
N THR A 61 -1.41 4.84 1.49
CA THR A 61 -1.51 3.39 1.25
C THR A 61 -0.79 2.60 2.35
N THR A 62 0.38 3.04 2.77
CA THR A 62 1.13 2.43 3.87
C THR A 62 0.33 2.50 5.18
N ALA A 63 -0.22 3.67 5.52
CA ALA A 63 -1.04 3.86 6.72
C ALA A 63 -2.28 2.96 6.70
N LEU A 64 -2.96 2.86 5.55
CA LEU A 64 -4.09 1.95 5.37
C LEU A 64 -3.68 0.48 5.61
N LEU A 65 -2.57 0.03 5.02
CA LEU A 65 -2.08 -1.35 5.18
C LEU A 65 -1.66 -1.65 6.62
N LEU A 66 -0.98 -0.72 7.29
CA LEU A 66 -0.62 -0.84 8.70
C LEU A 66 -1.85 -0.89 9.60
N TRP A 67 -2.85 -0.04 9.33
CA TRP A 67 -4.11 -0.07 10.06
C TRP A 67 -4.86 -1.40 9.86
N LEU A 68 -4.91 -1.92 8.62
CA LEU A 68 -5.50 -3.24 8.34
C LEU A 68 -4.74 -4.38 9.00
N SER A 69 -3.40 -4.30 9.03
CA SER A 69 -2.55 -5.26 9.75
C SER A 69 -2.89 -5.26 11.24
N TRP A 70 -2.92 -4.08 11.87
CA TRP A 70 -3.29 -3.93 13.28
C TRP A 70 -4.72 -4.42 13.56
N ALA A 71 -5.69 -4.05 12.71
CA ALA A 71 -7.08 -4.49 12.84
C ALA A 71 -7.20 -6.01 12.72
N SER A 72 -6.42 -6.64 11.85
CA SER A 72 -6.37 -8.11 11.70
C SER A 72 -5.81 -8.78 12.96
N VAL A 73 -4.74 -8.24 13.55
CA VAL A 73 -4.22 -8.71 14.85
C VAL A 73 -5.26 -8.54 15.95
N ALA A 74 -5.92 -7.39 16.04
CA ALA A 74 -6.97 -7.13 17.03
C ALA A 74 -8.16 -8.10 16.88
N ALA A 75 -8.56 -8.41 15.64
CA ALA A 75 -9.58 -9.39 15.35
C ALA A 75 -9.14 -10.82 15.72
N GLY A 76 -7.90 -11.20 15.42
CA GLY A 76 -7.31 -12.50 15.77
C GLY A 76 -7.23 -12.74 17.28
N ARG A 77 -6.98 -11.70 18.07
CA ARG A 77 -6.99 -11.75 19.55
C ARG A 77 -8.38 -11.97 20.15
N ARG A 78 -9.44 -11.53 19.46
CA ARG A 78 -10.84 -11.68 19.90
C ARG A 78 -11.51 -12.94 19.36
N ALA A 79 -10.86 -13.64 18.44
CA ALA A 79 -11.40 -14.85 17.85
C ALA A 79 -11.19 -16.03 18.81
N GLU A 80 -12.27 -16.76 19.10
CA GLU A 80 -12.19 -17.96 19.95
C GLU A 80 -11.74 -19.20 19.16
N ARG A 81 -11.99 -19.20 17.84
CA ARG A 81 -11.71 -20.36 16.98
C ARG A 81 -10.32 -20.27 16.38
N ARG A 82 -9.50 -21.30 16.61
CA ARG A 82 -8.11 -21.40 16.11
C ARG A 82 -7.95 -21.11 14.62
N ARG A 83 -8.92 -21.52 13.78
CA ARG A 83 -8.94 -21.26 12.33
C ARG A 83 -9.06 -19.76 12.01
N GLU A 84 -9.88 -19.04 12.77
CA GLU A 84 -10.10 -17.61 12.57
C GLU A 84 -8.88 -16.80 13.02
N CYS A 85 -8.24 -17.20 14.14
CA CYS A 85 -6.96 -16.64 14.56
C CYS A 85 -5.89 -16.82 13.48
N TYR A 86 -5.76 -18.04 12.92
CA TYR A 86 -4.77 -18.32 11.87
C TYR A 86 -4.94 -17.39 10.67
N PHE A 87 -6.16 -17.28 10.14
CA PHE A 87 -6.40 -16.39 8.99
C PHE A 87 -6.14 -14.94 9.32
N ALA A 88 -6.54 -14.47 10.51
CA ALA A 88 -6.34 -13.09 10.93
C ALA A 88 -4.85 -12.72 11.13
N TYR A 89 -4.04 -13.62 11.71
CA TYR A 89 -2.60 -13.37 11.86
C TYR A 89 -1.86 -13.48 10.52
N LEU A 90 -2.24 -14.43 9.66
CA LEU A 90 -1.63 -14.56 8.35
C LEU A 90 -1.94 -13.36 7.46
N SER A 91 -3.19 -12.89 7.43
CA SER A 91 -3.55 -11.66 6.71
C SER A 91 -2.86 -10.44 7.29
N ALA A 92 -2.69 -10.33 8.63
CA ALA A 92 -1.90 -9.26 9.24
C ALA A 92 -0.46 -9.22 8.73
N GLY A 93 0.17 -10.39 8.58
CA GLY A 93 1.51 -10.53 8.00
C GLY A 93 1.57 -10.09 6.54
N VAL A 94 0.58 -10.47 5.73
CA VAL A 94 0.50 -10.05 4.32
C VAL A 94 0.32 -8.53 4.20
N PHE A 95 -0.53 -7.92 5.03
CA PHE A 95 -0.70 -6.47 5.05
C PHE A 95 0.60 -5.75 5.46
N LEU A 96 1.31 -6.27 6.45
CA LEU A 96 2.59 -5.71 6.89
C LEU A 96 3.68 -5.83 5.81
N PHE A 97 3.77 -6.99 5.16
CA PHE A 97 4.68 -7.20 4.03
C PHE A 97 4.39 -6.24 2.89
N SER A 98 3.10 -6.08 2.56
CA SER A 98 2.62 -5.15 1.54
C SER A 98 2.96 -3.70 1.90
N ALA A 99 2.81 -3.29 3.16
CA ALA A 99 3.20 -1.96 3.64
C ALA A 99 4.71 -1.73 3.49
N GLY A 100 5.52 -2.73 3.83
CA GLY A 100 6.97 -2.70 3.62
C GLY A 100 7.32 -2.56 2.14
N GLY A 101 6.65 -3.31 1.26
CA GLY A 101 6.80 -3.18 -0.19
C GLY A 101 6.42 -1.80 -0.71
N THR A 102 5.33 -1.20 -0.22
CA THR A 102 4.90 0.16 -0.58
C THR A 102 5.98 1.18 -0.22
N LEU A 103 6.54 1.10 1.00
CA LEU A 103 7.61 2.01 1.43
C LEU A 103 8.91 1.78 0.64
N PHE A 104 9.28 0.51 0.42
CA PHE A 104 10.49 0.15 -0.31
C PHE A 104 10.47 0.66 -1.76
N VAL A 105 9.31 0.58 -2.43
CA VAL A 105 9.13 1.09 -3.79
C VAL A 105 8.92 2.61 -3.79
N GLY A 106 8.13 3.14 -2.87
CA GLY A 106 7.82 4.57 -2.82
C GLY A 106 9.00 5.44 -2.41
N TYR A 107 9.91 4.94 -1.57
CA TYR A 107 11.09 5.67 -1.12
C TYR A 107 11.96 6.17 -2.27
N PRO A 108 12.51 5.32 -3.17
CA PRO A 108 13.31 5.81 -4.29
C PRO A 108 12.53 6.72 -5.23
N VAL A 109 11.23 6.45 -5.45
CA VAL A 109 10.39 7.23 -6.37
C VAL A 109 10.17 8.67 -5.87
N VAL A 110 10.07 8.87 -4.55
CA VAL A 110 9.94 10.23 -3.98
C VAL A 110 11.28 10.97 -3.98
N PHE A 111 12.40 10.24 -3.86
CA PHE A 111 13.73 10.84 -3.72
C PHE A 111 14.48 11.04 -5.03
N LEU A 112 14.07 10.38 -6.11
CA LEU A 112 14.66 10.56 -7.43
C LEU A 112 13.92 11.65 -8.23
N PRO A 113 14.57 12.24 -9.25
CA PRO A 113 13.86 13.03 -10.24
C PRO A 113 12.75 12.18 -10.87
N PRO A 114 11.51 12.66 -10.97
CA PRO A 114 10.37 11.84 -11.40
C PRO A 114 10.48 11.39 -12.87
N CYS A 115 11.23 12.12 -13.68
CA CYS A 115 11.37 11.90 -15.11
C CYS A 115 12.87 11.91 -15.44
N VAL A 116 13.46 10.72 -15.51
CA VAL A 116 14.80 10.45 -16.04
C VAL A 116 14.70 9.74 -17.37
#